data_AF-A0A644XHK1-F1
#
_entry.id   AF-A0A644XHK1-F1
#
_cell.length_a   1.000
_cell.length_b   1.000
_cell.length_c   1.000
_cell.angle_alpha   90.00
_cell.angle_beta   90.00
_cell.angle_gamma   90.00
#
_symmetry.space_group_name_H-M   'P 1'
#
loop_
_entity.id
_entity.type
_entity.pdbx_description
1 polymer ?
#
loop_
_entity_poly.entity_id
_entity_poly.type
_entity_poly.pdbx_seq_one_letter_code
_entity_poly.pdbx_strand_id
1 'polypeptide(L)' 'MKNKKRPLLLFLAAVSCLSVMALPAAAMEIPEIQESVVVSPRAEEVEWYYRVIDGKYQKRKWSITYGYWLTDWIDCVV' A
#
# COMPACT_ATOMS: atom_id res chain seq x y z
N MET A 1 -6.26 -69.29 -25.57
CA MET A 1 -6.99 -68.42 -24.62
C MET A 1 -7.21 -67.04 -25.25
N LYS A 2 -8.20 -66.91 -26.15
CA LYS A 2 -8.51 -65.64 -26.82
C LYS A 2 -9.43 -64.82 -25.91
N ASN A 3 -9.06 -63.55 -25.67
CA ASN A 3 -9.94 -62.44 -25.28
C ASN A 3 -10.19 -62.12 -23.79
N LYS A 4 -9.42 -62.63 -22.82
CA LYS A 4 -9.55 -62.21 -21.40
C LYS A 4 -9.05 -60.78 -21.09
N LYS A 5 -8.30 -60.16 -22.00
CA LYS A 5 -7.74 -58.80 -21.84
C LYS A 5 -8.72 -57.67 -22.20
N ARG A 6 -9.78 -57.97 -22.96
CA ARG A 6 -10.81 -57.01 -23.40
C ARG A 6 -11.71 -56.49 -22.26
N PRO A 7 -12.26 -57.35 -21.37
CA PRO A 7 -13.01 -56.84 -20.22
C PRO A 7 -12.12 -56.09 -19.24
N LEU A 8 -10.84 -56.51 -19.10
CA LEU A 8 -9.85 -55.81 -18.28
C LEU A 8 -9.54 -54.40 -18.82
N LEU A 9 -9.37 -54.25 -20.14
CA LEU A 9 -9.17 -52.94 -20.77
C LEU A 9 -10.39 -52.03 -20.65
N LEU A 10 -11.61 -52.58 -20.79
CA LEU A 10 -12.84 -51.82 -20.62
C LEU A 10 -13.05 -51.38 -19.16
N PHE A 11 -12.67 -52.22 -18.19
CA PHE A 11 -12.72 -51.89 -16.78
C PHE A 11 -11.69 -50.81 -16.41
N LEU A 12 -10.47 -50.89 -16.95
CA LEU A 12 -9.43 -49.87 -16.75
C LEU A 12 -9.84 -48.51 -17.35
N ALA A 13 -10.47 -48.51 -18.53
CA ALA A 13 -10.99 -47.30 -19.16
C ALA A 13 -12.14 -46.69 -18.34
N ALA A 14 -13.07 -47.50 -17.82
CA ALA A 14 -14.16 -47.02 -16.97
C ALA A 14 -13.64 -46.35 -15.68
N VAL A 15 -12.65 -46.94 -15.00
CA VAL A 15 -12.04 -46.37 -13.78
C VAL A 15 -11.36 -45.03 -14.05
N SER A 16 -10.80 -44.83 -15.26
CA SER A 16 -10.15 -43.57 -15.63
C SER A 16 -11.13 -42.40 -15.81
N CYS A 17 -12.42 -42.66 -16.05
CA CYS A 17 -13.43 -41.62 -16.23
C CYS A 17 -14.03 -41.09 -14.90
N LEU A 18 -13.82 -41.79 -13.78
CA LEU A 18 -14.37 -41.39 -12.47
C LEU A 18 -13.47 -40.44 -11.67
N SER A 19 -12.26 -40.13 -12.14
CA SER A 19 -11.24 -39.42 -11.35
C SER A 19 -11.31 -37.89 -11.39
N VAL A 20 -12.25 -37.29 -12.12
CA VAL A 20 -12.35 -35.82 -12.23
C VAL A 20 -13.66 -35.32 -11.64
N MET A 21 -13.76 -35.40 -10.32
CA MET A 21 -14.70 -34.58 -9.55
C MET A 21 -13.89 -33.41 -8.98
N ALA A 22 -13.89 -32.27 -9.68
CA ALA A 22 -13.31 -31.04 -9.13
C ALA A 22 -14.19 -30.59 -7.96
N LEU A 23 -13.64 -30.60 -6.75
CA LEU A 23 -14.30 -29.98 -5.61
C LEU A 23 -14.33 -28.46 -5.83
N PRO A 24 -15.47 -27.78 -5.62
CA PRO A 24 -15.50 -26.33 -5.69
C PRO A 24 -14.61 -25.77 -4.57
N ALA A 25 -13.58 -25.02 -4.95
CA ALA A 25 -12.79 -24.26 -4.00
C ALA A 25 -13.63 -23.07 -3.51
N ALA A 26 -14.04 -23.11 -2.25
CA ALA A 26 -14.68 -21.95 -1.62
C ALA A 26 -13.63 -20.87 -1.41
N ALA A 27 -13.81 -19.70 -2.03
CA ALA A 27 -13.05 -18.52 -1.70
C ALA A 27 -13.56 -17.98 -0.35
N MET A 28 -12.67 -17.84 0.63
CA MET A 28 -12.98 -17.18 1.89
C MET A 28 -12.81 -15.67 1.68
N GLU A 29 -13.86 -14.89 1.91
CA GLU A 29 -13.75 -13.44 1.94
C GLU A 29 -12.86 -13.03 3.12
N ILE A 30 -11.77 -12.34 2.82
CA ILE A 30 -10.95 -11.67 3.84
C ILE A 30 -11.81 -10.50 4.34
N PRO A 31 -12.13 -10.41 5.65
CA PRO A 31 -12.85 -9.26 6.16
C PRO A 31 -12.04 -8.01 5.81
N GLU A 32 -12.68 -7.09 5.08
CA GLU A 32 -12.12 -5.77 4.83
C GLU A 32 -11.98 -5.09 6.18
N ILE A 33 -10.76 -5.10 6.73
CA ILE A 33 -10.42 -4.27 7.88
C ILE A 33 -10.47 -2.85 7.33
N GLN A 34 -11.63 -2.22 7.45
CA GLN A 34 -11.76 -0.78 7.34
C GLN A 34 -11.03 -0.19 8.55
N GLU A 35 -9.69 -0.18 8.48
CA GLU A 35 -8.91 0.74 9.29
C GLU A 35 -9.39 2.11 8.88
N SER A 36 -10.32 2.66 9.66
CA SER A 36 -10.69 4.05 9.55
C SER A 36 -9.41 4.83 9.83
N VAL A 37 -8.70 5.22 8.77
CA VAL A 37 -7.54 6.09 8.89
C VAL A 37 -8.07 7.39 9.45
N VAL A 38 -7.93 7.55 10.77
CA VAL A 38 -8.34 8.77 11.46
C VAL A 38 -7.32 9.83 11.07
N VAL A 39 -7.58 10.51 9.95
CA VAL A 39 -6.80 11.67 9.52
C VAL A 39 -7.15 12.81 10.47
N SER A 40 -6.33 12.98 11.51
CA SER A 40 -6.44 14.12 12.41
C SER A 40 -5.69 15.31 11.81
N PRO A 41 -6.35 16.46 11.58
CA PRO A 41 -5.66 17.65 11.10
C PRO A 41 -4.62 18.09 12.13
N ARG A 42 -3.38 18.28 11.68
CA ARG A 42 -2.29 18.84 12.49
C ARG A 42 -1.97 20.23 12.00
N ALA A 43 -1.60 21.12 12.92
CA ALA A 43 -1.04 22.40 12.54
C ALA A 43 0.33 22.18 11.86
N GLU A 44 0.63 23.04 10.89
CA GLU A 44 1.95 23.07 10.25
C GLU A 44 3.02 23.45 11.27
N GLU A 45 4.13 22.72 11.25
CA GLU A 45 5.32 23.04 12.05
C GLU A 45 6.23 23.98 11.28
N VAL A 46 6.61 25.09 11.92
CA VAL A 46 7.33 26.21 11.28
C VAL A 46 8.44 26.73 12.17
N GLU A 47 9.54 27.15 11.55
CA GLU A 47 10.71 27.72 12.24
C GLU A 47 11.15 29.04 11.60
N TRP A 48 11.83 29.88 12.39
CA TRP A 48 12.45 31.12 11.93
C TRP A 48 13.96 30.96 11.79
N TYR A 49 14.46 31.25 10.60
CA TYR A 49 15.89 31.36 10.33
C TYR A 49 16.32 32.82 10.38
N TYR A 50 17.48 33.07 10.99
CA TYR A 50 18.01 34.40 11.18
C TYR A 50 19.36 34.55 10.50
N ARG A 51 19.65 35.75 10.00
CA ARG A 51 20.95 36.12 9.44
C ARG A 51 21.24 37.59 9.63
N VAL A 52 22.51 37.96 9.44
CA VAL A 52 22.96 39.35 9.37
C VAL A 52 23.59 39.59 8.01
N ILE A 53 23.06 40.55 7.25
CA ILE A 53 23.60 41.00 5.97
C ILE A 53 23.62 42.53 5.98
N ASP A 54 24.76 43.13 5.61
CA ASP A 54 24.92 44.60 5.54
C ASP A 54 24.53 45.33 6.84
N GLY A 55 24.83 44.71 8.00
CA GLY A 55 24.48 45.24 9.32
C GLY A 55 22.99 45.16 9.67
N LYS A 56 22.15 44.63 8.78
CA LYS A 56 20.72 44.41 9.02
C LYS A 56 20.47 43.00 9.52
N TYR A 57 19.72 42.91 10.63
CA TYR A 57 19.22 41.64 11.13
C TYR A 57 17.98 41.23 10.31
N GLN A 58 17.99 40.04 9.73
CA GLN A 58 16.91 39.54 8.89
C GLN A 58 16.40 38.21 9.42
N LYS A 59 15.11 37.95 9.21
CA LYS A 59 14.50 36.65 9.48
C LYS A 59 13.69 36.14 8.29
N ARG A 60 13.57 34.82 8.17
CA ARG A 60 12.76 34.16 7.14
C ARG A 60 12.07 32.94 7.74
N LYS A 61 10.82 32.70 7.34
CA LYS A 61 10.02 31.60 7.87
C LYS A 61 10.16 30.34 7.00
N TRP A 62 10.45 29.19 7.62
CA TRP A 62 10.58 27.88 6.98
C TRP A 62 9.45 26.95 7.43
N SER A 63 8.85 26.24 6.47
CA SER A 63 7.93 25.14 6.74
C SER A 63 8.71 23.85 6.97
N ILE A 64 8.69 23.30 8.18
CA ILE A 64 9.27 21.98 8.46
C ILE A 64 8.38 20.89 7.84
N THR A 65 7.07 21.05 7.93
CA THR A 65 6.09 20.08 7.40
C THR A 65 6.18 19.93 5.89
N TYR A 66 6.35 21.02 5.14
CA TYR A 66 6.33 20.99 3.68
C TYR A 66 7.69 21.20 3.01
N GLY A 67 8.73 21.58 3.76
CA GLY A 67 10.09 21.73 3.25
C GLY A 67 10.29 22.89 2.28
N TYR A 68 9.63 24.02 2.50
CA TYR A 68 9.80 25.23 1.68
C TYR A 68 9.78 26.53 2.49
N TRP A 69 10.29 27.61 1.89
CA TRP A 69 10.30 28.94 2.49
C TRP A 69 8.92 29.61 2.36
N LEU A 70 8.31 29.96 3.50
CA LEU A 70 6.97 30.57 3.56
C LEU A 70 6.99 32.07 3.26
N THR A 71 8.10 32.73 3.52
CA THR A 71 8.27 34.17 3.29
C THR A 71 9.61 34.42 2.62
N ASP A 72 9.82 35.62 2.09
CA ASP A 72 11.17 36.12 1.81
C ASP A 72 11.87 36.57 3.09
N TRP A 73 13.14 36.92 2.97
CA TRP A 73 13.89 37.55 4.05
C TRP A 73 13.27 38.92 4.37
N ILE A 74 12.91 39.11 5.62
CA ILE A 74 12.35 40.35 6.14
C ILE A 74 13.31 40.97 7.15
N ASP A 75 13.55 42.27 7.02
CA ASP A 75 14.35 43.04 7.98
C ASP A 75 13.61 43.04 9.33
N CYS A 76 14.32 42.72 10.42
CA CYS A 76 13.80 42.84 11.77
C CYS A 76 13.81 44.32 12.14
N VAL A 77 12.64 44.93 12.17
CA VAL A 77 12.47 46.26 12.77
C VAL A 77 12.60 46.09 14.28
N VAL A 78 13.64 46.71 14.86
CA VAL A 78 13.83 46.83 16.31
C VAL A 78 12.95 47.96 16.82
#